data_AF-A0A3S0FJD9-F1
#
_entry.id   AF-A0A3S0FJD9-F1
#
_cell.length_a   1.000
_cell.length_b   1.000
_cell.length_c   1.000
_cell.angle_alpha   90.00
_cell.angle_beta   90.00
_cell.angle_gamma   90.00
#
_symmetry.space_group_name_H-M   'P 1'
#
loop_
_entity.id
_entity.type
_entity.pdbx_description
1 polymer ?
#
loop_
_entity_poly.entity_id
_entity_poly.type
_entity_poly.pdbx_seq_one_letter_code
_entity_poly.pdbx_strand_id
1 'polypeptide(L)'
;MRFIALFVALIITFSANAQDNTARIKQMKAELEKSKDPVALVKKWKKKFKMDTISVISPGKYMGIGDSLAYTGKVGKTYGPFPSDSIIVLIGAKAYNIFYHAAHILLDTIAFRKQVAVKMADNLIRQIKTGEKKFEDVAHTYNMDGSGENGGDFGLLPGGVLLRELDKEIVKHKKGDIFKVVSRSGVHIVKILENPKKDIGFAILMRIFL
;
A
#
# COMPACT_ATOMS: atom_id res chain seq x y z
N MET A 1 35.31 -49.45 3.93
CA MET A 1 34.23 -49.18 4.92
C MET A 1 34.42 -47.92 5.80
N ARG A 2 35.50 -47.11 5.64
CA ARG A 2 35.71 -45.90 6.46
C ARG A 2 35.09 -44.60 5.91
N PHE A 3 34.73 -44.55 4.62
CA PHE A 3 34.14 -43.36 3.98
C PHE A 3 32.62 -43.21 4.20
N ILE A 4 31.89 -44.30 4.42
CA ILE A 4 30.43 -44.27 4.65
C ILE A 4 30.11 -43.70 6.05
N ALA A 5 30.93 -44.02 7.07
CA ALA A 5 30.72 -43.54 8.44
C ALA A 5 30.91 -42.02 8.59
N LEU A 6 31.84 -41.41 7.84
CA LEU A 6 32.09 -39.96 7.90
C LEU A 6 30.96 -39.15 7.24
N PHE A 7 30.41 -39.65 6.14
CA PHE A 7 29.27 -39.04 5.45
C PHE A 7 27.99 -39.14 6.28
N VAL A 8 27.75 -40.29 6.92
CA VAL A 8 26.60 -40.48 7.82
C VAL A 8 26.70 -39.59 9.06
N ALA A 9 27.88 -39.44 9.67
CA ALA A 9 28.08 -38.54 10.80
C ALA A 9 27.87 -37.05 10.45
N LEU A 10 28.33 -36.61 9.27
CA LEU A 10 28.10 -35.26 8.75
C LEU A 10 26.62 -34.97 8.47
N ILE A 11 25.90 -35.93 7.88
CA ILE A 11 24.46 -35.84 7.62
C ILE A 11 23.66 -35.79 8.95
N ILE A 12 24.04 -36.59 9.95
CA ILE A 12 23.38 -36.62 11.26
C ILE A 12 23.60 -35.30 12.02
N THR A 13 24.82 -34.76 12.03
CA THR A 13 25.12 -33.48 12.70
C THR A 13 24.48 -32.28 12.01
N PHE A 14 24.42 -32.26 10.69
CA PHE A 14 23.72 -31.21 9.95
C PHE A 14 22.20 -31.25 10.21
N SER A 15 21.61 -32.45 10.26
CA SER A 15 20.18 -32.65 10.55
C SER A 15 19.81 -32.23 11.98
N ALA A 16 20.67 -32.50 12.98
CA ALA A 16 20.44 -32.09 14.36
C ALA A 16 20.49 -30.56 14.56
N ASN A 17 21.45 -29.87 13.93
CA ASN A 17 21.55 -28.41 13.99
C ASN A 17 20.38 -27.70 13.29
N ALA A 18 19.85 -28.25 12.20
CA ALA A 18 18.66 -27.71 11.52
C ALA A 18 17.38 -27.88 12.35
N GLN A 19 17.26 -29.01 13.06
CA GLN A 19 16.15 -29.28 13.98
C GLN A 19 16.15 -28.30 15.17
N ASP A 20 17.31 -28.02 15.76
CA ASP A 20 17.46 -27.11 16.90
C ASP A 20 17.13 -25.65 16.50
N ASN A 21 17.58 -25.21 15.33
CA ASN A 21 17.26 -23.87 14.83
C ASN A 21 15.74 -23.69 14.59
N THR A 22 15.06 -24.73 14.08
CA THR A 22 13.60 -24.70 13.88
C THR A 22 12.85 -24.60 15.21
N ALA A 23 13.27 -25.36 16.23
CA ALA A 23 12.70 -25.28 17.57
C ALA A 23 12.90 -23.90 18.20
N ARG A 24 14.10 -23.33 18.05
CA ARG A 24 14.42 -21.98 18.52
C ARG A 24 13.56 -20.90 17.87
N ILE A 25 13.38 -20.93 16.55
CA ILE A 25 12.52 -19.96 15.84
C ILE A 25 11.06 -20.09 16.30
N LYS A 26 10.57 -21.31 16.50
CA LYS A 26 9.22 -21.56 17.03
C LYS A 26 9.05 -20.95 18.43
N GLN A 27 10.05 -21.09 19.30
CA GLN A 27 10.05 -20.47 20.62
C GLN A 27 10.06 -18.93 20.51
N MET A 28 10.94 -18.35 19.70
CA MET A 28 11.00 -16.91 19.48
C MET A 28 9.64 -16.34 19.03
N LYS A 29 8.97 -17.00 18.09
CA LYS A 29 7.62 -16.60 17.64
C LYS A 29 6.62 -16.63 18.81
N ALA A 30 6.62 -17.69 19.61
CA ALA A 30 5.71 -17.81 20.75
C ALA A 30 5.97 -16.75 21.84
N GLU A 31 7.24 -16.39 22.10
CA GLU A 31 7.60 -15.33 23.03
C GLU A 31 7.20 -13.95 22.51
N LEU A 32 7.40 -13.66 21.22
CA LEU A 32 6.95 -12.42 20.58
C LEU A 32 5.44 -12.25 20.66
N GLU A 33 4.67 -13.29 20.32
CA GLU A 33 3.20 -13.26 20.30
C GLU A 33 2.59 -13.06 21.70
N LYS A 34 3.31 -13.42 22.77
CA LYS A 34 2.89 -13.24 24.16
C LYS A 34 3.43 -11.96 24.79
N SER A 35 4.41 -11.31 24.18
CA SER A 35 5.10 -10.17 24.77
C SER A 35 4.24 -8.91 24.71
N LYS A 36 4.17 -8.19 25.83
CA LYS A 36 3.61 -6.82 25.88
C LYS A 36 4.59 -5.77 25.32
N ASP A 37 5.88 -6.10 25.29
CA ASP A 37 6.94 -5.28 24.70
C ASP A 37 7.88 -6.15 23.83
N PRO A 38 7.48 -6.40 22.57
CA PRO A 38 8.29 -7.15 21.62
C PRO A 38 9.65 -6.50 21.34
N VAL A 39 9.75 -5.17 21.43
CA VAL A 39 10.98 -4.41 21.15
C VAL A 39 12.02 -4.67 22.24
N ALA A 40 11.64 -4.58 23.51
CA ALA A 40 12.54 -4.90 24.63
C ALA A 40 12.98 -6.37 24.59
N LEU A 41 12.07 -7.29 24.25
CA LEU A 41 12.36 -8.72 24.11
C LEU A 41 13.44 -8.98 23.04
N VAL A 42 13.30 -8.39 21.86
CA VAL A 42 14.27 -8.58 20.76
C VAL A 42 15.62 -7.94 21.08
N LYS A 43 15.64 -6.79 21.77
CA LYS A 43 16.87 -6.18 22.30
C LYS A 43 17.58 -7.10 23.29
N LYS A 44 16.83 -7.76 24.19
CA LYS A 44 17.38 -8.76 25.13
C LYS A 44 18.02 -9.94 24.40
N TRP A 45 17.46 -10.38 23.29
CA TRP A 45 18.06 -11.42 22.43
C TRP A 45 19.28 -10.94 21.63
N LYS A 46 19.63 -9.65 21.69
CA LYS A 46 20.71 -9.03 20.91
C LYS A 46 20.53 -9.22 19.39
N LYS A 47 19.28 -9.29 18.93
CA LYS A 47 18.93 -9.41 17.50
C LYS A 47 18.64 -8.04 16.89
N LYS A 48 18.96 -7.89 15.61
CA LYS A 48 18.58 -6.70 14.83
C LYS A 48 17.09 -6.77 14.47
N PHE A 49 16.43 -5.63 14.42
CA PHE A 49 15.06 -5.53 13.93
C PHE A 49 14.83 -4.22 13.18
N LYS A 50 13.77 -4.19 12.36
CA LYS A 50 13.24 -2.99 11.68
C LYS A 50 11.74 -2.88 11.94
N MET A 51 11.27 -1.66 12.10
CA MET A 51 9.85 -1.33 12.19
C MET A 51 9.44 -0.68 10.87
N ASP A 52 8.58 -1.36 10.12
CA ASP A 52 8.08 -0.86 8.84
C ASP A 52 6.63 -0.43 9.00
N THR A 53 6.29 0.75 8.47
CA THR A 53 4.91 1.14 8.24
C THR A 53 4.60 0.91 6.77
N ILE A 54 3.71 -0.03 6.48
CA ILE A 54 3.34 -0.40 5.11
C ILE A 54 1.96 0.17 4.81
N SER A 55 1.88 1.01 3.78
CA SER A 55 0.62 1.49 3.20
C SER A 55 0.03 0.40 2.32
N VAL A 56 -1.20 0.01 2.60
CA VAL A 56 -1.95 -0.95 1.78
C VAL A 56 -2.63 -0.17 0.65
N ILE A 57 -2.19 -0.41 -0.58
CA ILE A 57 -2.69 0.29 -1.77
C ILE A 57 -3.79 -0.52 -2.47
N SER A 58 -3.67 -1.85 -2.55
CA SER A 58 -4.65 -2.69 -3.24
C SER A 58 -4.84 -4.05 -2.56
N PRO A 59 -6.09 -4.43 -2.20
CA PRO A 59 -6.41 -5.80 -1.85
C PRO A 59 -6.11 -6.74 -3.04
N GLY A 60 -5.15 -7.65 -2.88
CA GLY A 60 -4.87 -8.70 -3.88
C GLY A 60 -3.76 -8.42 -4.89
N LYS A 61 -3.13 -7.23 -4.89
CA LYS A 61 -1.88 -6.97 -5.63
C LYS A 61 -0.78 -6.61 -4.65
N TYR A 62 0.01 -7.61 -4.25
CA TYR A 62 1.10 -7.45 -3.28
C TYR A 62 2.45 -7.47 -4.00
N MET A 63 3.31 -6.47 -3.76
CA MET A 63 4.66 -6.42 -4.37
C MET A 63 5.68 -7.25 -3.58
N GLY A 64 5.33 -7.71 -2.39
CA GLY A 64 6.15 -8.62 -1.60
C GLY A 64 5.45 -9.15 -0.33
N ILE A 65 6.22 -9.91 0.46
CA ILE A 65 5.75 -10.49 1.73
C ILE A 65 5.26 -9.41 2.70
N GLY A 66 5.93 -8.26 2.75
CA GLY A 66 5.51 -7.12 3.59
C GLY A 66 4.08 -6.68 3.29
N ASP A 67 3.77 -6.42 2.01
CA ASP A 67 2.45 -5.97 1.57
C ASP A 67 1.37 -7.03 1.79
N SER A 68 1.71 -8.29 1.49
CA SER A 68 0.80 -9.42 1.72
C SER A 68 0.45 -9.56 3.21
N LEU A 69 1.45 -9.51 4.09
CA LEU A 69 1.25 -9.58 5.54
C LEU A 69 0.56 -8.33 6.10
N ALA A 70 0.85 -7.16 5.56
CA ALA A 70 0.19 -5.91 5.93
C ALA A 70 -1.34 -6.01 5.73
N TYR A 71 -1.79 -6.67 4.66
CA TYR A 71 -3.21 -6.87 4.43
C TYR A 71 -3.78 -8.13 5.11
N THR A 72 -3.14 -9.29 4.94
CA THR A 72 -3.69 -10.59 5.37
C THR A 72 -3.31 -11.02 6.80
N GLY A 73 -2.20 -10.48 7.33
CA GLY A 73 -1.66 -10.89 8.62
C GLY A 73 -2.57 -10.53 9.81
N LYS A 74 -2.55 -11.36 10.85
CA LYS A 74 -3.29 -11.09 12.10
C LYS A 74 -2.42 -10.25 13.03
N VAL A 75 -2.97 -9.16 13.57
CA VAL A 75 -2.29 -8.35 14.60
C VAL A 75 -1.88 -9.24 15.78
N GLY A 76 -0.66 -9.04 16.27
CA GLY A 76 -0.04 -9.85 17.33
C GLY A 76 0.56 -11.17 16.88
N LYS A 77 0.37 -11.60 15.62
CA LYS A 77 0.89 -12.88 15.10
C LYS A 77 2.27 -12.71 14.47
N THR A 78 3.15 -13.71 14.63
CA THR A 78 4.47 -13.74 13.99
C THR A 78 4.50 -14.74 12.83
N TYR A 79 4.94 -14.28 11.65
CA TYR A 79 5.04 -15.04 10.41
C TYR A 79 6.51 -15.31 10.03
N GLY A 80 6.73 -16.29 9.17
CA GLY A 80 8.06 -16.78 8.80
C GLY A 80 8.48 -18.06 9.56
N PRO A 81 9.75 -18.49 9.45
CA PRO A 81 10.85 -17.72 8.87
C PRO A 81 10.69 -17.53 7.35
N PHE A 82 11.11 -16.37 6.86
CA PHE A 82 11.22 -16.06 5.43
C PHE A 82 12.69 -16.24 5.04
N PRO A 83 13.04 -17.34 4.36
CA PRO A 83 14.45 -17.74 4.21
C PRO A 83 15.28 -16.77 3.36
N SER A 84 14.68 -16.16 2.34
CA SER A 84 15.37 -15.23 1.43
C SER A 84 16.04 -14.07 2.17
N ASP A 85 15.40 -13.56 3.22
CA ASP A 85 15.92 -12.45 4.04
C ASP A 85 16.40 -12.90 5.43
N SER A 86 16.25 -14.20 5.75
CA SER A 86 16.47 -14.75 7.10
C SER A 86 15.76 -13.96 8.20
N ILE A 87 14.45 -13.72 8.03
CA ILE A 87 13.64 -12.94 8.98
C ILE A 87 12.41 -13.68 9.51
N ILE A 88 11.93 -13.27 10.67
CA ILE A 88 10.53 -13.44 11.10
C ILE A 88 9.86 -12.08 11.21
N VAL A 89 8.54 -12.04 11.04
CA VAL A 89 7.77 -10.78 10.96
C VAL A 89 6.59 -10.81 11.91
N LEU A 90 6.62 -9.96 12.94
CA LEU A 90 5.49 -9.74 13.85
C LEU A 90 4.60 -8.63 13.30
N ILE A 91 3.29 -8.88 13.21
CA ILE A 91 2.31 -7.84 12.87
C ILE A 91 2.00 -7.06 14.15
N GLY A 92 2.50 -5.83 14.26
CA GLY A 92 2.36 -5.01 15.46
C GLY A 92 0.97 -4.38 15.58
N ALA A 93 0.52 -3.69 14.54
CA ALA A 93 -0.77 -3.00 14.53
C ALA A 93 -1.30 -2.85 13.10
N LYS A 94 -2.61 -2.60 12.99
CA LYS A 94 -3.27 -2.20 11.74
C LYS A 94 -4.15 -0.98 11.98
N ALA A 95 -4.19 -0.09 11.00
CA ALA A 95 -5.08 1.06 11.00
C ALA A 95 -5.94 1.05 9.74
N TYR A 96 -7.21 1.42 9.91
CA TYR A 96 -8.13 1.59 8.79
C TYR A 96 -7.91 2.95 8.13
N ASN A 97 -8.14 3.00 6.82
CA ASN A 97 -8.22 4.22 6.05
C ASN A 97 -9.50 4.21 5.20
N ILE A 98 -9.88 5.37 4.68
CA ILE A 98 -10.92 5.52 3.68
C ILE A 98 -10.25 5.53 2.32
N PHE A 99 -10.71 4.65 1.44
CA PHE A 99 -10.24 4.51 0.07
C PHE A 99 -11.21 5.21 -0.88
N TYR A 100 -10.67 5.92 -1.85
CA TYR A 100 -11.40 6.66 -2.88
C TYR A 100 -11.08 6.07 -4.25
N HIS A 101 -12.13 5.77 -5.03
CA HIS A 101 -12.00 5.41 -6.43
C HIS A 101 -12.49 6.59 -7.26
N ALA A 102 -11.58 7.22 -8.00
CA ALA A 102 -11.87 8.41 -8.77
C ALA A 102 -11.04 8.46 -10.05
N ALA A 103 -11.54 9.23 -11.02
CA ALA A 103 -10.81 9.59 -12.21
C ALA A 103 -10.56 11.10 -12.22
N HIS A 104 -9.49 11.56 -12.89
CA HIS A 104 -9.25 12.98 -13.08
C HIS A 104 -8.74 13.33 -14.48
N ILE A 105 -8.83 14.63 -14.78
CA ILE A 105 -8.31 15.27 -15.97
C ILE A 105 -7.48 16.46 -15.51
N LEU A 106 -6.17 16.41 -15.73
CA LEU A 106 -5.26 17.51 -15.44
C LEU A 106 -5.16 18.45 -16.64
N LEU A 107 -5.55 19.70 -16.43
CA LEU A 107 -5.22 20.83 -17.30
C LEU A 107 -4.00 21.55 -16.71
N ASP A 108 -2.82 21.26 -17.26
CA ASP A 108 -1.56 21.77 -16.75
C ASP A 108 -1.42 23.29 -16.98
N THR A 109 -1.00 24.00 -15.95
CA THR A 109 -0.76 25.45 -16.02
C THR A 109 0.58 25.87 -16.63
N ILE A 110 1.44 24.91 -16.97
CA ILE A 110 2.60 25.12 -17.84
C ILE A 110 2.12 25.30 -19.29
N ALA A 111 1.14 24.49 -19.72
CA ALA A 111 0.55 24.58 -21.06
C ALA A 111 -0.49 25.71 -21.16
N PHE A 112 -1.24 25.96 -20.08
CA PHE A 112 -2.31 26.96 -20.06
C PHE A 112 -2.10 28.03 -19.00
N ARG A 113 -2.43 29.29 -19.31
CA ARG A 113 -2.61 30.30 -18.24
C ARG A 113 -3.69 29.81 -17.28
N LYS A 114 -3.44 29.91 -15.96
CA LYS A 114 -4.36 29.44 -14.90
C LYS A 114 -5.82 29.84 -15.10
N GLN A 115 -6.09 31.09 -15.46
CA GLN A 115 -7.47 31.55 -15.68
C GLN A 115 -8.14 30.87 -16.89
N VAL A 116 -7.37 30.55 -17.94
CA VAL A 116 -7.85 29.82 -19.11
C VAL A 116 -8.16 28.37 -18.72
N ALA A 117 -7.26 27.71 -17.99
CA ALA A 117 -7.47 26.34 -17.50
C ALA A 117 -8.72 26.24 -16.61
N VAL A 118 -8.96 27.22 -15.72
CA VAL A 118 -10.17 27.24 -14.88
C VAL A 118 -11.43 27.37 -15.71
N LYS A 119 -11.48 28.31 -16.66
CA LYS A 119 -12.66 28.49 -17.55
C LYS A 119 -12.90 27.26 -18.43
N MET A 120 -11.82 26.64 -18.90
CA MET A 120 -11.88 25.41 -19.68
C MET A 120 -12.43 24.26 -18.84
N ALA A 121 -11.96 24.09 -17.60
CA ALA A 121 -12.50 23.11 -16.67
C ALA A 121 -13.99 23.32 -16.41
N ASP A 122 -14.44 24.56 -16.20
CA ASP A 122 -15.85 24.88 -16.01
C ASP A 122 -16.70 24.51 -17.23
N ASN A 123 -16.18 24.76 -18.43
CA ASN A 123 -16.86 24.39 -19.66
C ASN A 123 -16.97 22.86 -19.78
N LEU A 124 -15.85 22.15 -19.63
CA LEU A 124 -15.81 20.69 -19.72
C LEU A 124 -16.71 20.02 -18.69
N ILE A 125 -16.69 20.49 -17.43
CA ILE A 125 -17.59 19.98 -16.38
C ILE A 125 -19.05 20.15 -16.79
N ARG A 126 -19.43 21.30 -17.37
CA ARG A 126 -20.80 21.51 -17.86
C ARG A 126 -21.15 20.50 -18.95
N GLN A 127 -20.30 20.33 -19.96
CA GLN A 127 -20.54 19.38 -21.07
C GLN A 127 -20.68 17.95 -20.58
N ILE A 128 -19.89 17.55 -19.57
CA ILE A 128 -19.99 16.21 -18.98
C ILE A 128 -21.29 16.07 -18.19
N LYS A 129 -21.66 17.07 -17.39
CA LYS A 129 -22.90 17.06 -16.60
C LYS A 129 -24.17 17.09 -17.45
N THR A 130 -24.15 17.75 -18.61
CA THR A 130 -25.28 17.78 -19.57
C THR A 130 -25.34 16.54 -20.46
N GLY A 131 -24.31 15.68 -20.43
CA GLY A 131 -24.23 14.49 -21.26
C GLY A 131 -23.77 14.76 -22.70
N GLU A 132 -23.36 15.99 -23.03
CA GLU A 132 -22.77 16.33 -24.34
C GLU A 132 -21.48 15.55 -24.63
N LYS A 133 -20.71 15.25 -23.57
CA LYS A 133 -19.47 14.47 -23.64
C LYS A 133 -19.41 13.46 -22.50
N LYS A 134 -18.80 12.31 -22.74
CA LYS A 134 -18.43 11.38 -21.66
C LYS A 134 -17.16 11.87 -20.98
N PHE A 135 -17.01 11.56 -19.70
CA PHE A 135 -15.82 11.97 -18.93
C PHE A 135 -14.55 11.39 -19.54
N GLU A 136 -14.64 10.12 -19.94
CA GLU A 136 -13.56 9.30 -20.46
C GLU A 136 -13.06 9.84 -21.81
N ASP A 137 -13.96 10.30 -22.68
CA ASP A 137 -13.61 10.94 -23.96
C ASP A 137 -12.88 12.28 -23.74
N VAL A 138 -13.32 13.06 -22.75
CA VAL A 138 -12.66 14.32 -22.37
C VAL A 138 -11.29 14.02 -21.77
N ALA A 139 -11.16 12.98 -20.95
CA ALA A 139 -9.88 12.57 -20.36
C ALA A 139 -8.89 12.14 -21.45
N HIS A 140 -9.31 11.30 -22.39
CA HIS A 140 -8.48 10.89 -23.54
C HIS A 140 -7.98 12.10 -24.35
N THR A 141 -8.81 13.15 -24.48
CA THR A 141 -8.47 14.31 -25.32
C THR A 141 -7.61 15.35 -24.61
N TYR A 142 -7.88 15.63 -23.33
CA TYR A 142 -7.37 16.82 -22.65
C TYR A 142 -6.45 16.54 -21.46
N ASN A 143 -6.38 15.28 -21.00
CA ASN A 143 -5.64 14.97 -19.80
C ASN A 143 -4.12 15.00 -20.03
N MET A 144 -3.40 15.77 -19.21
CA MET A 144 -1.97 16.05 -19.39
C MET A 144 -1.05 15.29 -18.42
N ASP A 145 -1.58 14.38 -17.60
CA ASP A 145 -0.78 13.55 -16.68
C ASP A 145 -0.39 12.18 -17.25
N GLY A 146 -0.86 11.84 -18.46
CA GLY A 146 -0.63 10.55 -19.12
C GLY A 146 -1.66 9.45 -18.81
N SER A 147 -2.63 9.67 -17.93
CA SER A 147 -3.70 8.70 -17.62
C SER A 147 -4.91 8.79 -18.56
N GLY A 148 -4.87 9.66 -19.58
CA GLY A 148 -5.96 9.88 -20.53
C GLY A 148 -6.45 8.62 -21.25
N GLU A 149 -5.54 7.72 -21.62
CA GLU A 149 -5.86 6.43 -22.29
C GLU A 149 -6.75 5.52 -21.42
N ASN A 150 -6.64 5.61 -20.10
CA ASN A 150 -7.46 4.88 -19.14
C ASN A 150 -8.67 5.70 -18.66
N GLY A 151 -9.07 6.73 -19.42
CA GLY A 151 -10.17 7.62 -19.04
C GLY A 151 -9.89 8.49 -17.81
N GLY A 152 -8.61 8.65 -17.43
CA GLY A 152 -8.19 9.41 -16.26
C GLY A 152 -8.29 8.65 -14.93
N ASP A 153 -8.57 7.36 -14.96
CA ASP A 153 -8.72 6.52 -13.76
C ASP A 153 -7.37 6.19 -13.11
N PHE A 154 -7.21 6.53 -11.83
CA PHE A 154 -6.04 6.19 -11.02
C PHE A 154 -6.29 5.05 -10.02
N GLY A 155 -7.45 4.39 -10.12
CA GLY A 155 -7.86 3.26 -9.31
C GLY A 155 -8.25 3.64 -7.88
N LEU A 156 -8.24 2.64 -7.01
CA LEU A 156 -8.60 2.78 -5.61
C LEU A 156 -7.38 3.23 -4.80
N LEU A 157 -7.44 4.43 -4.22
CA LEU A 157 -6.33 5.02 -3.47
C LEU A 157 -6.74 5.35 -2.02
N PRO A 158 -5.87 5.10 -1.03
CA PRO A 158 -6.13 5.48 0.35
C PRO A 158 -6.07 7.01 0.52
N GLY A 159 -6.92 7.57 1.39
CA GLY A 159 -6.84 9.00 1.71
C GLY A 159 -5.46 9.37 2.26
N GLY A 160 -4.93 10.53 1.86
CA GLY A 160 -3.62 11.03 2.30
C GLY A 160 -2.47 10.72 1.34
N VAL A 161 -2.69 9.98 0.25
CA VAL A 161 -1.65 9.76 -0.79
C VAL A 161 -1.81 10.65 -2.01
N LEU A 162 -2.93 11.38 -2.13
CA LEU A 162 -3.17 12.30 -3.23
C LEU A 162 -2.52 13.66 -2.94
N LEU A 163 -2.60 14.58 -3.91
CA LEU A 163 -2.29 15.98 -3.66
C LEU A 163 -3.19 16.50 -2.51
N ARG A 164 -2.60 17.27 -1.59
CA ARG A 164 -3.29 17.78 -0.39
C ARG A 164 -4.61 18.50 -0.72
N GLU A 165 -4.64 19.27 -1.80
CA GLU A 165 -5.84 19.97 -2.27
C GLU A 165 -6.92 18.98 -2.73
N LEU A 166 -6.53 17.87 -3.36
CA LEU A 166 -7.41 16.83 -3.86
C LEU A 166 -7.99 16.01 -2.70
N ASP A 167 -7.14 15.56 -1.77
CA ASP A 167 -7.56 14.84 -0.56
C ASP A 167 -8.57 15.64 0.28
N LYS A 168 -8.36 16.96 0.40
CA LYS A 168 -9.28 17.83 1.14
C LYS A 168 -10.64 18.00 0.48
N GLU A 169 -10.69 17.87 -0.84
CA GLU A 169 -11.92 18.08 -1.59
C GLU A 169 -12.67 16.77 -1.77
N ILE A 170 -11.99 15.68 -2.12
CA ILE A 170 -12.59 14.38 -2.43
C ILE A 170 -13.46 13.83 -1.30
N VAL A 171 -13.10 14.11 -0.04
CA VAL A 171 -13.86 13.71 1.16
C VAL A 171 -15.27 14.29 1.23
N LYS A 172 -15.55 15.36 0.47
CA LYS A 172 -16.85 16.07 0.47
C LYS A 172 -17.81 15.55 -0.60
N HIS A 173 -17.32 14.71 -1.52
CA HIS A 173 -18.05 14.28 -2.71
C HIS A 173 -18.46 12.80 -2.60
N LYS A 174 -19.55 12.45 -3.26
CA LYS A 174 -20.10 11.09 -3.35
C LYS A 174 -19.98 10.54 -4.76
N LYS A 175 -20.26 9.25 -4.94
CA LYS A 175 -20.27 8.61 -6.26
C LYS A 175 -21.05 9.42 -7.29
N GLY A 176 -20.42 9.65 -8.44
CA GLY A 176 -20.99 10.39 -9.57
C GLY A 176 -20.74 11.90 -9.54
N ASP A 177 -20.28 12.47 -8.42
CA ASP A 177 -19.97 13.89 -8.35
C ASP A 177 -18.79 14.24 -9.26
N ILE A 178 -18.90 15.39 -9.92
CA ILE A 178 -17.86 15.97 -10.78
C ILE A 178 -17.59 17.40 -10.32
N PHE A 179 -16.33 17.68 -10.01
CA PHE A 179 -15.87 18.95 -9.45
C PHE A 179 -14.46 19.30 -9.94
N LYS A 180 -14.02 20.54 -9.69
CA LYS A 180 -12.66 20.99 -10.03
C LYS A 180 -11.85 21.27 -8.77
N VAL A 181 -10.55 20.98 -8.84
CA VAL A 181 -9.58 21.30 -7.80
C VAL A 181 -8.40 22.02 -8.43
N VAL A 182 -8.05 23.18 -7.87
CA VAL A 182 -6.86 23.93 -8.30
C VAL A 182 -5.70 23.56 -7.39
N SER A 183 -4.61 23.10 -7.98
CA SER A 183 -3.39 22.68 -7.28
C SER A 183 -2.17 23.42 -7.83
N ARG A 184 -0.97 23.04 -7.37
CA ARG A 184 0.30 23.53 -7.91
C ARG A 184 0.60 23.03 -9.33
N SER A 185 0.12 21.84 -9.71
CA SER A 185 0.33 21.27 -11.05
C SER A 185 -0.69 21.75 -12.08
N GLY A 186 -1.75 22.44 -11.65
CA GLY A 186 -2.77 22.98 -12.53
C GLY A 186 -4.18 22.74 -12.03
N VAL A 187 -5.13 22.66 -12.96
CA VAL A 187 -6.56 22.49 -12.66
C VAL A 187 -6.95 21.05 -12.94
N HIS A 188 -7.43 20.36 -11.90
CA HIS A 188 -7.90 18.99 -11.97
C HIS A 188 -9.43 19.00 -12.07
N ILE A 189 -9.99 18.31 -13.05
CA ILE A 189 -11.41 17.93 -13.06
C ILE A 189 -11.48 16.51 -12.50
N VAL A 190 -12.27 16.28 -11.46
CA VAL A 190 -12.33 14.99 -10.75
C VAL A 190 -13.74 14.43 -10.84
N LYS A 191 -13.85 13.12 -11.07
CA LYS A 191 -15.10 12.34 -11.02
C LYS A 191 -14.97 11.23 -9.99
N ILE A 192 -15.88 11.16 -9.04
CA ILE A 192 -15.94 10.04 -8.09
C ILE A 192 -16.60 8.83 -8.76
N LEU A 193 -15.87 7.72 -8.88
CA LEU A 193 -16.34 6.50 -9.56
C LEU A 193 -17.12 5.58 -8.62
N GLU A 194 -16.67 5.47 -7.37
CA GLU A 194 -17.32 4.66 -6.33
C GLU A 194 -17.44 5.42 -5.01
N ASN A 195 -18.37 4.98 -4.16
CA ASN A 195 -18.48 5.53 -2.82
C ASN A 195 -17.22 5.17 -2.00
N PRO A 196 -16.75 6.06 -1.12
CA PRO A 196 -15.57 5.80 -0.32
C PRO A 196 -15.73 4.52 0.52
N LYS A 197 -14.69 3.68 0.55
CA LYS A 197 -14.70 2.40 1.27
C LYS A 197 -13.74 2.43 2.44
N LYS A 198 -14.19 2.03 3.63
CA LYS A 198 -13.30 1.83 4.78
C LYS A 198 -12.64 0.45 4.69
N ASP A 199 -11.32 0.41 4.71
CA ASP A 199 -10.55 -0.83 4.68
C ASP A 199 -9.19 -0.66 5.42
N ILE A 200 -8.39 -1.72 5.53
CA ILE A 200 -7.05 -1.66 6.10
C ILE A 200 -6.19 -0.77 5.21
N GLY A 201 -5.74 0.38 5.73
CA GLY A 201 -4.89 1.31 4.99
C GLY A 201 -3.42 1.23 5.38
N PHE A 202 -3.13 0.83 6.62
CA PHE A 202 -1.76 0.75 7.12
C PHE A 202 -1.56 -0.44 8.04
N ALA A 203 -0.36 -0.99 8.03
CA ALA A 203 0.10 -1.96 9.02
C ALA A 203 1.50 -1.63 9.51
N ILE A 204 1.73 -1.84 10.80
CA ILE A 204 3.07 -1.77 11.41
C ILE A 204 3.60 -3.19 11.53
N LEU A 205 4.73 -3.45 10.88
CA LEU A 205 5.41 -4.74 10.89
C LEU A 205 6.75 -4.60 11.61
N MET A 206 7.07 -5.55 12.48
CA MET A 206 8.39 -5.68 13.07
C MET A 206 9.11 -6.85 12.39
N ARG A 207 10.15 -6.56 11.61
CA ARG A 207 11.02 -7.58 11.02
C ARG A 207 12.17 -7.86 11.96
N ILE A 208 12.34 -9.11 12.38
CA ILE A 208 13.45 -9.55 13.23
C ILE A 208 14.38 -10.41 12.39
N PHE A 209 15.65 -10.05 12.34
CA PHE A 209 16.69 -10.78 11.60
C PHE A 209 17.19 -11.96 12.45
N LEU A 210 17.13 -13.16 11.86
CA LEU A 210 17.54 -14.42 12.49
C LEU A 210 19.05 -14.63 12.46
#